data_AF-A0A833E986-F1
#
_entry.id   AF-A0A833E986-F1
#
_cell.length_a   1.000
_cell.length_b   1.000
_cell.length_c   1.000
_cell.angle_alpha   90.00
_cell.angle_beta   90.00
_cell.angle_gamma   90.00
#
_symmetry.space_group_name_H-M   'P 1'
#
loop_
_entity.id
_entity.type
_entity.pdbx_description
1 polymer ?
#
loop_
_entity_poly.entity_id
_entity_poly.type
_entity_poly.pdbx_seq_one_letter_code
_entity_poly.pdbx_strand_id
1 'polypeptide(L)'
;MPTRWLTTETLVKLVKRLRERWPGAEVEKIVQKRSKQILYIRIEGRMVKLIVYRDGRVRAFGEPEGVALALRNIAERVLGVGEHRASEG
;
A
#
# COMPACT_ATOMS: atom_id res chain seq x y z
N MET A 1 -0.14 8.56 19.88
CA MET A 1 -0.39 7.40 18.99
C MET A 1 0.87 7.11 18.18
N PRO A 2 1.32 5.84 18.12
CA PRO A 2 2.47 5.45 17.32
C PRO A 2 2.19 5.64 15.83
N THR A 3 3.22 6.03 15.10
CA THR A 3 3.12 6.36 13.68
C THR A 3 3.07 5.10 12.83
N ARG A 4 2.03 4.92 12.00
CA ARG A 4 1.85 3.72 11.16
C ARG A 4 2.53 3.83 9.78
N TRP A 5 3.77 4.30 9.75
CA TRP A 5 4.55 4.37 8.52
C TRP A 5 4.93 2.99 8.00
N LEU A 6 5.18 2.88 6.69
CA LEU A 6 5.93 1.74 6.17
C LEU A 6 7.38 1.89 6.61
N THR A 7 7.73 1.17 7.67
CA THR A 7 9.11 0.86 8.08
C THR A 7 9.78 0.00 7.02
N THR A 8 11.11 -0.15 7.11
CA THR A 8 11.85 -1.08 6.23
C THR A 8 11.25 -2.50 6.26
N GLU A 9 10.91 -3.01 7.45
CA GLU A 9 10.33 -4.34 7.62
C GLU A 9 8.97 -4.47 6.92
N THR A 10 8.07 -3.50 7.13
CA THR A 10 6.74 -3.52 6.50
C THR A 10 6.81 -3.26 4.99
N LEU A 11 7.77 -2.47 4.53
CA LEU A 11 8.05 -2.30 3.10
C LEU A 11 8.50 -3.61 2.47
N VAL A 12 9.42 -4.35 3.09
CA VAL A 12 9.86 -5.67 2.61
C VAL A 12 8.69 -6.65 2.55
N LYS A 13 7.86 -6.69 3.61
CA LYS A 13 6.64 -7.53 3.63
C LYS A 13 5.68 -7.13 2.50
N LEU A 14 5.44 -5.84 2.30
CA LEU A 14 4.60 -5.32 1.22
C LEU A 14 5.13 -5.76 -0.14
N VAL A 15 6.40 -5.51 -0.44
CA VAL A 15 7.03 -5.89 -1.73
C VAL A 15 6.95 -7.40 -1.96
N LYS A 16 7.21 -8.21 -0.93
CA LYS A 16 7.08 -9.67 -1.02
C LYS A 16 5.65 -10.08 -1.41
N ARG A 17 4.63 -9.55 -0.73
CA ARG A 17 3.22 -9.83 -1.04
C ARG A 17 2.81 -9.34 -2.43
N LEU A 18 3.35 -8.20 -2.87
CA LEU A 18 3.10 -7.70 -4.21
C LEU A 18 3.70 -8.63 -5.26
N ARG A 19 4.92 -9.13 -5.05
CA ARG A 19 5.58 -10.07 -5.98
C ARG A 19 4.97 -11.48 -5.99
N GLU A 20 4.40 -11.93 -4.88
CA GLU A 20 3.57 -13.15 -4.83
C GLU A 20 2.38 -13.08 -5.78
N ARG A 21 1.79 -11.88 -5.97
CA ARG A 21 0.64 -11.65 -6.84
C ARG A 21 1.02 -11.20 -8.26
N TRP A 22 2.01 -10.33 -8.36
CA TRP A 22 2.51 -9.70 -9.57
C TRP A 22 4.03 -9.80 -9.58
N PRO A 23 4.62 -10.85 -10.18
CA PRO A 23 6.06 -11.13 -10.07
C PRO A 23 6.97 -9.97 -10.47
N GLY A 24 6.53 -9.13 -11.42
CA GLY A 24 7.25 -7.93 -11.87
C GLY A 24 6.99 -6.66 -11.06
N ALA A 25 6.32 -6.73 -9.91
CA ALA A 25 6.02 -5.55 -9.11
C ALA A 25 7.28 -4.92 -8.52
N GLU A 26 7.41 -3.60 -8.70
CA GLU A 26 8.59 -2.82 -8.31
C GLU A 26 8.18 -1.49 -7.68
N VAL A 27 8.82 -1.13 -6.57
CA VAL A 27 8.66 0.22 -5.98
C VAL A 27 9.68 1.14 -6.62
N GLU A 28 9.21 2.05 -7.46
CA GLU A 28 10.08 2.99 -8.18
C GLU A 28 10.51 4.17 -7.33
N LYS A 29 9.60 4.65 -6.46
CA LYS A 29 9.84 5.86 -5.68
C LYS A 29 9.05 5.85 -4.39
N ILE A 30 9.70 6.32 -3.33
CA ILE A 30 9.08 6.55 -2.03
C ILE A 30 9.23 8.03 -1.69
N VAL A 31 8.11 8.67 -1.35
CA VAL A 31 8.07 10.08 -0.93
C VAL A 31 7.50 10.15 0.48
N GLN A 32 8.33 10.56 1.44
CA GLN A 32 7.90 10.84 2.79
C GLN A 32 7.47 12.31 2.92
N LYS A 33 6.27 12.56 3.43
CA LYS A 33 5.77 13.87 3.84
C LYS A 33 5.41 13.86 5.32
N ARG A 34 5.18 15.04 5.91
CA ARG A 34 4.81 15.19 7.33
C ARG A 34 3.60 14.32 7.74
N SER A 35 2.60 14.19 6.87
CA SER A 35 1.31 13.53 7.18
C SER A 35 1.02 12.27 6.37
N LYS A 36 1.85 11.95 5.36
CA LYS A 36 1.68 10.76 4.53
C LYS A 36 2.99 10.27 3.94
N GLN A 37 3.04 8.99 3.62
CA GLN A 37 4.06 8.34 2.81
C GLN A 37 3.41 7.90 1.50
N ILE A 38 4.09 8.13 0.39
CA ILE A 38 3.58 7.81 -0.94
C ILE A 38 4.56 6.86 -1.60
N LEU A 39 4.07 5.72 -2.08
CA LEU A 39 4.83 4.78 -2.88
C LEU A 39 4.29 4.83 -4.31
N TYR A 40 5.21 4.93 -5.26
CA TYR A 40 4.98 4.78 -6.68
C TYR A 40 5.46 3.38 -7.06
N ILE A 41 4.54 2.55 -7.54
CA ILE A 41 4.76 1.12 -7.73
C ILE A 41 4.41 0.79 -9.17
N ARG A 42 5.36 0.21 -9.89
CA ARG A 42 5.14 -0.38 -11.21
C ARG A 42 4.53 -1.76 -11.04
N ILE A 43 3.38 -2.00 -11.65
CA ILE A 43 2.70 -3.29 -11.68
C ILE A 43 2.27 -3.53 -13.12
N GLU A 44 2.80 -4.59 -13.75
CA GLU A 44 2.45 -4.97 -15.14
C GLU A 44 2.58 -3.81 -16.14
N GLY A 45 3.66 -3.03 -16.02
CA GLY A 45 3.92 -1.87 -16.89
C GLY A 45 3.12 -0.60 -16.56
N ARG A 46 2.27 -0.63 -15.51
CA ARG A 46 1.44 0.50 -15.10
C ARG A 46 1.92 1.09 -13.78
N MET A 47 1.80 2.41 -13.66
CA MET A 47 2.13 3.12 -12.42
C MET A 47 0.90 3.16 -11.50
N VAL A 48 1.07 2.61 -10.30
CA VAL A 48 0.06 2.63 -9.24
C VAL A 48 0.62 3.34 -8.03
N LYS A 49 -0.20 4.17 -7.39
CA LYS A 49 0.19 4.99 -6.24
C LYS A 49 -0.46 4.46 -4.98
N LEU A 50 0.35 4.10 -3.99
CA LEU A 50 -0.11 3.81 -2.63
C LEU A 50 0.17 5.01 -1.72
N ILE A 51 -0.80 5.39 -0.90
CA ILE A 51 -0.69 6.46 0.09
C ILE A 51 -1.03 5.89 1.45
N VAL A 52 -0.07 5.96 2.37
CA VAL A 52 -0.23 5.60 3.78
C VAL A 52 -0.23 6.89 4.58
N TYR A 53 -1.32 7.15 5.30
CA TYR A 53 -1.44 8.32 6.17
C TYR A 53 -0.92 7.99 7.57
N ARG A 54 -0.47 9.03 8.29
CA ARG A 54 0.07 8.90 9.64
C ARG A 54 -0.89 8.21 10.63
N ASP A 55 -2.19 8.39 10.39
CA ASP A 55 -3.30 7.85 11.19
C ASP A 55 -3.68 6.40 10.84
N GLY A 56 -2.97 5.77 9.90
CA GLY A 56 -3.23 4.38 9.48
C GLY A 56 -4.24 4.25 8.35
N ARG A 57 -4.83 5.33 7.83
CA ARG A 57 -5.63 5.26 6.61
C ARG A 57 -4.74 4.92 5.41
N VAL A 58 -5.23 4.07 4.53
CA VAL A 58 -4.56 3.67 3.30
C VAL A 58 -5.43 4.00 2.10
N ARG A 59 -4.83 4.59 1.05
CA ARG A 59 -5.47 4.82 -0.24
C ARG A 59 -4.57 4.34 -1.35
N ALA A 60 -5.16 3.83 -2.42
CA ALA A 60 -4.44 3.48 -3.63
C ALA A 60 -5.14 4.07 -4.84
N PHE A 61 -4.37 4.45 -5.86
CA PHE A 61 -4.86 5.07 -7.09
C PHE A 61 -4.07 4.53 -8.27
N GLY A 62 -4.72 4.34 -9.41
CA GLY A 62 -4.11 3.86 -10.63
C GLY A 62 -5.08 2.95 -11.38
N GLU A 63 -4.87 2.81 -12.68
CA GLU A 63 -5.67 1.93 -13.53
C GLU A 63 -4.96 0.59 -13.77
N PRO A 64 -5.70 -0.53 -13.80
CA PRO A 64 -7.15 -0.62 -13.61
C PRO A 64 -7.53 -0.54 -12.11
N GLU A 65 -8.78 -0.13 -11.82
CA GLU A 65 -9.27 0.09 -10.44
C GLU A 65 -9.07 -1.14 -9.53
N GLY A 66 -9.22 -2.35 -10.09
CA GLY A 66 -8.99 -3.61 -9.36
C GLY A 66 -7.56 -3.77 -8.84
N VAL A 67 -6.55 -3.26 -9.55
CA VAL A 67 -5.15 -3.31 -9.09
C VAL A 67 -4.93 -2.34 -7.93
N ALA A 68 -5.47 -1.13 -8.02
CA ALA A 68 -5.43 -0.17 -6.92
C ALA A 68 -6.13 -0.73 -5.67
N LEU A 69 -7.32 -1.30 -5.81
CA LEU A 69 -8.05 -1.93 -4.71
C LEU A 69 -7.25 -3.08 -4.07
N ALA A 70 -6.69 -3.99 -4.88
CA ALA A 70 -5.88 -5.09 -4.39
C ALA A 70 -4.60 -4.60 -3.67
N LEU A 71 -3.92 -3.59 -4.21
CA LEU A 71 -2.76 -2.96 -3.59
C LEU A 71 -3.10 -2.36 -2.22
N ARG A 72 -4.24 -1.64 -2.12
CA ARG A 72 -4.73 -1.11 -0.85
C ARG A 72 -4.92 -2.21 0.18
N ASN A 73 -5.65 -3.28 -0.18
CA ASN A 73 -5.95 -4.37 0.73
C ASN A 73 -4.69 -5.11 1.21
N ILE A 74 -3.69 -5.29 0.34
CA ILE A 74 -2.39 -5.88 0.73
C ILE A 74 -1.69 -4.97 1.73
N ALA A 75 -1.62 -3.66 1.46
CA ALA A 75 -0.97 -2.70 2.34
C ALA A 75 -1.66 -2.60 3.71
N GLU A 76 -2.99 -2.60 3.73
CA GLU A 76 -3.78 -2.60 4.97
C GLU A 76 -3.45 -3.81 5.86
N ARG A 77 -3.42 -5.02 5.26
CA ARG A 77 -3.02 -6.25 5.96
C ARG A 77 -1.60 -6.21 6.49
N VAL A 78 -0.65 -5.69 5.71
CA VAL A 78 0.77 -5.57 6.12
C VAL A 78 0.94 -4.60 7.30
N LEU A 79 0.13 -3.54 7.32
CA LEU A 79 0.17 -2.51 8.36
C LEU A 79 -0.71 -2.83 9.59
N GLY A 80 -1.47 -3.94 9.56
CA GLY A 80 -2.42 -4.28 10.62
C GLY A 80 -3.48 -3.18 10.81
N VAL A 81 -3.94 -2.59 9.71
CA VAL A 81 -5.01 -1.57 9.68
C VAL A 81 -6.16 -2.11 8.83
N GLY A 82 -7.39 -1.66 9.10
CA GLY A 82 -8.54 -2.05 8.28
C GLY A 82 -9.37 -3.23 8.80
N GLU A 83 -9.08 -3.79 9.98
CA GLU A 83 -9.92 -4.81 10.66
C GLU A 83 -11.28 -4.25 11.18
N HIS A 84 -11.80 -3.15 10.64
CA HIS A 84 -13.06 -2.53 11.06
C HIS A 84 -13.92 -2.05 9.87
N ARG A 85 -13.96 -2.84 8.80
CA ARG A 85 -14.93 -2.63 7.69
C ARG A 85 -15.63 -3.92 7.24
N ALA A 86 -15.79 -4.85 8.17
CA ALA A 86 -16.60 -6.05 8.01
C ALA A 86 -17.63 -6.13 9.14
N SER A 87 -18.37 -5.04 9.38
CA SER A 87 -19.47 -4.99 10.36
C SER A 87 -20.48 -3.91 10.02
N GLU A 88 -20.85 -3.75 8.75
CA GLU A 88 -22.08 -3.03 8.38
C GLU A 88 -22.70 -3.78 7.19
N GLY A 89 -23.44 -4.84 7.54
CA GLY A 89 -24.50 -5.42 6.73
C GLY A 89 -25.84 -5.09 7.40
#